data_AF-A0A1Y2MQI6-F1
#
_entry.id   AF-A0A1Y2MQI6-F1
#
_cell.length_a   1.000
_cell.length_b   1.000
_cell.length_c   1.000
_cell.angle_alpha   90.00
_cell.angle_beta   90.00
_cell.angle_gamma   90.00
#
_symmetry.space_group_name_H-M   'P 1'
#
loop_
_entity.id
_entity.type
_entity.pdbx_description
1 polymer ?
#
loop_
_entity_poly.entity_id
_entity_poly.type
_entity_poly.pdbx_seq_one_letter_code
_entity_poly.pdbx_strand_id
1 'polypeptide(L)'
;MARSRKARLGARRRKRVAAVVNDLTDEQWSALREAWGGCAYCGAVDDLPQRDCVLPISRGGRYTVDNVVPACRSCNSSKCNDEVTGWLRRKRLDEQAFLRRYVDIRAVLVAAESAAAVSDPAMSPPPVE
;
A
#
# COMPACT_ATOMS: atom_id res chain seq x y z
N MET A 1 -19.33 29.07 -11.37
CA MET A 1 -19.82 27.73 -11.78
C MET A 1 -19.54 26.71 -10.69
N ALA A 2 -20.50 25.84 -10.36
CA ALA A 2 -20.31 24.79 -9.38
C ALA A 2 -19.42 23.66 -9.94
N ARG A 3 -18.41 23.21 -9.20
CA ARG A 3 -17.50 22.12 -9.63
C ARG A 3 -18.28 20.83 -9.97
N SER A 4 -17.83 20.05 -10.95
CA SER A 4 -18.45 18.76 -11.25
C SER A 4 -18.32 17.76 -10.08
N ARG A 5 -19.22 16.76 -10.01
CA ARG A 5 -19.15 15.69 -8.99
C ARG A 5 -17.78 15.00 -8.99
N LYS A 6 -17.22 14.71 -10.17
CA LYS A 6 -15.88 14.12 -10.34
C LYS A 6 -14.79 15.02 -9.75
N ALA A 7 -14.82 16.32 -10.04
CA ALA A 7 -13.86 17.28 -9.50
C ALA A 7 -13.92 17.35 -7.97
N ARG A 8 -15.12 17.30 -7.37
CA ARG A 8 -15.30 17.28 -5.91
C ARG A 8 -14.73 16.00 -5.29
N LEU A 9 -15.01 14.83 -5.87
CA LEU A 9 -14.48 13.55 -5.38
C LEU A 9 -12.96 13.49 -5.47
N GLY A 10 -12.38 13.95 -6.58
CA GLY A 10 -10.93 14.04 -6.75
C GLY A 10 -10.27 14.96 -5.73
N ALA A 11 -10.86 16.14 -5.47
CA ALA A 11 -10.35 17.06 -4.45
C ALA A 11 -10.41 16.45 -3.04
N ARG A 12 -11.51 15.77 -2.69
CA ARG A 12 -11.64 15.05 -1.40
C ARG A 12 -10.58 13.95 -1.25
N ARG A 13 -10.34 13.16 -2.30
CA ARG A 13 -9.30 12.12 -2.28
C ARG A 13 -7.91 12.74 -2.06
N ARG A 14 -7.55 13.78 -2.82
CA ARG A 14 -6.25 14.46 -2.66
C ARG A 14 -6.06 15.00 -1.24
N LYS A 15 -7.09 15.64 -0.68
CA LYS A 15 -7.03 16.15 0.70
C LYS A 15 -6.79 15.03 1.73
N ARG A 16 -7.45 13.87 1.57
CA ARG A 16 -7.26 12.73 2.48
C ARG A 16 -5.85 12.14 2.37
N VAL A 17 -5.34 11.96 1.15
CA VAL A 17 -3.98 11.46 0.92
C VAL A 17 -2.95 12.41 1.53
N ALA A 18 -3.11 13.72 1.32
CA ALA A 18 -2.19 14.72 1.88
C ALA A 18 -2.27 14.86 3.42
N ALA A 19 -3.33 14.34 4.05
CA ALA A 19 -3.53 14.42 5.49
C ALA A 19 -3.05 13.16 6.25
N VAL A 20 -2.60 12.13 5.53
CA VAL A 20 -2.04 10.91 6.12
C VAL A 20 -0.57 10.78 5.77
N VAL A 21 0.15 9.92 6.49
CA VAL A 21 1.51 9.56 6.11
C VAL A 21 1.50 8.93 4.71
N ASN A 22 2.37 9.44 3.85
CA ASN A 22 2.45 9.13 2.44
C ASN A 22 3.93 9.19 2.01
N ASP A 23 4.70 8.23 2.50
CA ASP A 23 6.15 8.13 2.40
C ASP A 23 6.62 6.95 1.54
N LEU A 24 5.70 6.20 0.93
CA LEU A 24 6.05 5.08 0.05
C LEU A 24 6.95 5.55 -1.10
N THR A 25 8.19 5.08 -1.11
CA THR A 25 9.17 5.39 -2.16
C THR A 25 8.99 4.53 -3.41
N ASP A 26 9.64 4.91 -4.50
CA ASP A 26 9.60 4.12 -5.74
C ASP A 26 10.41 2.81 -5.62
N GLU A 27 11.44 2.78 -4.78
CA GLU A 27 12.22 1.59 -4.43
C GLU A 27 11.37 0.61 -3.62
N GLN A 28 10.70 1.09 -2.56
CA GLN A 28 9.76 0.29 -1.77
C GLN A 28 8.61 -0.23 -2.63
N TRP A 29 8.11 0.59 -3.55
CA TRP A 29 7.09 0.15 -4.51
C TRP A 29 7.60 -0.96 -5.44
N SER A 30 8.84 -0.86 -5.91
CA SER A 30 9.46 -1.88 -6.74
C SER A 30 9.65 -3.19 -5.98
N ALA A 31 10.11 -3.13 -4.73
CA ALA A 31 10.23 -4.28 -3.83
C ALA A 31 8.87 -4.95 -3.56
N LEU A 32 7.80 -4.16 -3.38
CA LEU A 32 6.43 -4.69 -3.25
C LEU A 32 5.99 -5.42 -4.52
N ARG A 33 6.22 -4.85 -5.72
CA ARG A 33 5.86 -5.50 -6.98
C ARG A 33 6.57 -6.85 -7.13
N GLU A 34 7.86 -6.90 -6.83
CA GLU A 34 8.66 -8.11 -6.91
C GLU A 34 8.20 -9.16 -5.90
N ALA A 35 8.03 -8.78 -4.62
CA ALA A 35 7.62 -9.70 -3.56
C ALA A 35 6.24 -10.32 -3.80
N TRP A 36 5.32 -9.56 -4.41
CA TRP A 36 4.00 -10.06 -4.75
C TRP A 36 3.98 -10.84 -6.08
N GLY A 37 4.80 -10.48 -7.07
CA GLY A 37 4.88 -11.15 -8.37
C GLY A 37 3.62 -11.01 -9.24
N GLY A 38 2.68 -10.13 -8.86
CA GLY A 38 1.39 -9.96 -9.53
C GLY A 38 0.40 -9.21 -8.64
N CYS A 39 -0.87 -9.20 -9.05
CA CYS A 39 -1.95 -8.65 -8.24
C CYS A 39 -2.04 -9.38 -6.89
N ALA A 40 -1.95 -8.65 -5.79
CA ALA A 40 -2.02 -9.19 -4.44
C ALA A 40 -3.33 -9.92 -4.11
N TYR A 41 -4.37 -9.68 -4.90
CA TYR A 41 -5.71 -10.24 -4.67
C TYR A 41 -6.03 -11.43 -5.56
N CYS A 42 -5.94 -11.28 -6.87
CA CYS A 42 -6.30 -12.34 -7.82
C CYS A 42 -5.10 -13.11 -8.39
N GLY A 43 -3.86 -12.70 -8.06
CA GLY A 43 -2.64 -13.33 -8.57
C GLY A 43 -2.32 -13.05 -10.04
N ALA A 44 -3.19 -12.35 -10.78
CA ALA A 44 -2.94 -12.03 -12.18
C ALA A 44 -1.69 -11.17 -12.32
N VAL A 45 -0.81 -11.56 -13.24
CA VAL A 45 0.33 -10.74 -13.67
C VAL A 45 -0.24 -9.56 -14.47
N ASP A 46 0.10 -8.35 -14.05
CA ASP A 46 -0.31 -7.10 -14.67
C ASP A 46 0.96 -6.28 -14.89
N ASP A 47 1.18 -5.80 -16.12
CA ASP A 47 2.36 -5.00 -16.46
C ASP A 47 2.32 -3.63 -15.78
N LEU A 48 1.12 -3.15 -15.41
CA LEU A 48 0.91 -1.83 -14.81
C LEU A 48 0.03 -1.92 -13.55
N PRO A 49 0.50 -2.61 -12.49
CA PRO A 49 -0.26 -2.75 -11.26
C PRO A 49 -0.43 -1.38 -10.59
N GLN A 50 -1.60 -1.19 -9.99
CA GLN A 50 -1.93 0.00 -9.22
C GLN A 50 -1.53 -0.18 -7.77
N ARG A 51 -1.21 0.92 -7.09
CA ARG A 51 -1.01 0.96 -5.62
C ARG A 51 -2.38 0.99 -4.95
N ASP A 52 -2.73 -0.07 -4.23
CA ASP A 52 -3.95 -0.12 -3.40
C ASP A 52 -3.60 -0.19 -1.92
N CYS A 53 -4.38 0.50 -1.08
CA CYS A 53 -4.20 0.49 0.36
C CYS A 53 -5.06 -0.62 0.98
N VAL A 54 -4.44 -1.58 1.66
CA VAL A 54 -5.12 -2.70 2.33
C VAL A 54 -6.14 -2.19 3.34
N LEU A 55 -5.75 -1.29 4.24
CA LEU A 55 -6.67 -0.41 4.96
C LEU A 55 -6.89 0.87 4.14
N PRO A 56 -8.12 1.18 3.69
CA PRO A 56 -8.39 2.39 2.93
C PRO A 56 -8.08 3.66 3.73
N ILE A 57 -7.56 4.70 3.06
CA ILE A 57 -7.26 6.01 3.68
C ILE A 57 -8.50 6.62 4.35
N SER A 58 -9.69 6.42 3.78
CA SER A 58 -10.94 6.91 4.39
C SER A 58 -11.30 6.24 5.72
N ARG A 59 -10.58 5.18 6.11
CA ARG A 59 -10.74 4.43 7.36
C ARG A 59 -9.46 4.46 8.22
N GLY A 60 -8.57 5.44 7.99
CA GLY A 60 -7.34 5.61 8.76
C GLY A 60 -6.10 4.92 8.19
N GLY A 61 -6.18 4.35 6.99
CA GLY A 61 -5.01 3.81 6.29
C GLY A 61 -3.98 4.88 5.91
N ARG A 62 -2.71 4.47 5.87
CA ARG A 62 -1.57 5.28 5.42
C ARG A 62 -1.10 4.81 4.04
N TYR A 63 -0.37 5.66 3.33
CA TYR A 63 0.19 5.34 2.02
C TYR A 63 1.68 5.02 2.15
N THR A 64 1.94 3.89 2.79
CA THR A 64 3.22 3.41 3.31
C THR A 64 3.51 2.01 2.77
N VAL A 65 4.77 1.56 2.83
CA VAL A 65 5.18 0.20 2.39
C VAL A 65 4.41 -0.91 3.10
N ASP A 66 3.98 -0.67 4.34
CA ASP A 66 3.33 -1.65 5.18
C ASP A 66 1.80 -1.74 4.95
N ASN A 67 1.21 -0.84 4.17
CA ASN A 67 -0.24 -0.81 3.89
C ASN A 67 -0.56 -0.83 2.40
N VAL A 68 0.41 -0.60 1.52
CA VAL A 68 0.21 -0.60 0.07
C VAL A 68 0.57 -1.97 -0.53
N VAL A 69 -0.27 -2.45 -1.45
CA VAL A 69 -0.04 -3.67 -2.24
C VAL A 69 -0.28 -3.41 -3.73
N PRO A 70 0.35 -4.18 -4.63
CA PRO A 70 0.03 -4.13 -6.05
C PRO A 70 -1.32 -4.76 -6.33
N ALA A 71 -2.16 -4.06 -7.09
CA ALA A 71 -3.48 -4.55 -7.47
C ALA A 71 -3.76 -4.25 -8.95
N CYS A 72 -4.31 -5.22 -9.67
CA CYS A 72 -4.77 -4.97 -11.03
C CYS A 72 -5.95 -4.00 -11.03
N ARG A 73 -6.19 -3.35 -12.18
CA ARG A 73 -7.26 -2.34 -12.32
C ARG A 73 -8.63 -2.85 -11.86
N SER A 74 -8.98 -4.09 -12.20
CA SER A 74 -10.29 -4.68 -11.89
C SER A 74 -10.47 -4.90 -10.38
N CYS A 75 -9.45 -5.43 -9.71
CA CYS A 75 -9.49 -5.66 -8.27
C CYS A 75 -9.50 -4.33 -7.49
N ASN A 76 -8.61 -3.40 -7.82
CA ASN A 76 -8.55 -2.10 -7.17
C ASN A 76 -9.86 -1.31 -7.31
N SER A 77 -10.44 -1.30 -8.51
CA SER A 77 -11.73 -0.65 -8.77
C SER A 77 -12.88 -1.33 -8.02
N SER A 78 -12.84 -2.67 -7.93
CA SER A 78 -13.87 -3.44 -7.22
C SER A 78 -13.78 -3.29 -5.70
N LYS A 79 -12.57 -3.19 -5.13
CA LYS A 79 -12.38 -2.99 -3.69
C LYS A 79 -12.71 -1.56 -3.27
N CYS A 80 -12.27 -0.58 -4.04
CA CYS A 80 -12.54 0.83 -3.78
C CYS A 80 -12.17 1.22 -2.33
N ASN A 81 -13.15 1.59 -1.48
CA ASN A 81 -12.92 1.96 -0.09
C ASN A 81 -13.44 0.90 0.90
N ASP A 82 -13.69 -0.32 0.43
CA ASP A 82 -14.09 -1.43 1.28
C ASP A 82 -12.89 -1.96 2.08
N GLU A 83 -13.17 -2.47 3.27
CA GLU A 83 -12.18 -3.20 4.07
C GLU A 83 -11.81 -4.51 3.37
N VAL A 84 -10.51 -4.81 3.33
CA VAL A 84 -9.95 -5.88 2.51
C VAL A 84 -10.59 -7.24 2.79
N THR A 85 -10.76 -7.62 4.06
CA THR A 85 -11.28 -8.95 4.45
C THR A 85 -12.75 -9.10 4.07
N GLY A 86 -13.56 -8.09 4.36
CA GLY A 86 -14.97 -8.05 3.95
C GLY A 86 -15.14 -8.09 2.43
N TRP A 87 -14.25 -7.42 1.68
CA TRP A 87 -14.25 -7.46 0.23
C TRP A 87 -13.78 -8.82 -0.34
N LEU A 88 -12.70 -9.40 0.19
CA LEU A 88 -12.19 -10.71 -0.22
C LEU A 88 -13.27 -11.80 -0.07
N ARG A 89 -13.95 -11.85 1.08
CA ARG A 89 -15.07 -12.77 1.31
C ARG A 89 -16.19 -12.59 0.29
N ARG A 90 -16.57 -11.34 0.00
CA ARG A 90 -17.62 -11.02 -0.99
C ARG A 90 -17.23 -11.43 -2.40
N LYS A 91 -15.94 -11.33 -2.74
CA LYS A 91 -15.36 -11.75 -4.02
C LYS A 91 -15.05 -13.24 -4.08
N ARG A 92 -15.23 -13.98 -2.98
CA ARG A 92 -14.87 -15.40 -2.84
C ARG A 92 -13.39 -15.65 -3.16
N LEU A 93 -12.53 -14.70 -2.79
CA LEU A 93 -11.07 -14.84 -2.84
C LEU A 93 -10.57 -15.43 -1.51
N ASP A 94 -9.39 -16.05 -1.55
CA ASP A 94 -8.79 -16.68 -0.37
C ASP A 94 -8.23 -15.64 0.60
N GLU A 95 -9.03 -15.31 1.62
CA GLU A 95 -8.66 -14.37 2.68
C GLU A 95 -7.45 -14.83 3.48
N GLN A 96 -7.38 -16.12 3.81
CA GLN A 96 -6.32 -16.66 4.67
C GLN A 96 -4.98 -16.62 3.93
N ALA A 97 -4.96 -17.03 2.66
CA ALA A 97 -3.76 -16.96 1.83
C ALA A 97 -3.27 -15.52 1.68
N PHE A 98 -4.19 -14.56 1.44
CA PHE A 98 -3.84 -13.15 1.38
C PHE A 98 -3.21 -12.64 2.67
N LEU A 99 -3.87 -12.86 3.83
CA LEU A 99 -3.40 -12.34 5.12
C LEU A 99 -2.04 -12.92 5.51
N ARG A 100 -1.83 -14.22 5.29
CA ARG A 100 -0.55 -14.88 5.57
C ARG A 100 0.57 -14.25 4.73
N ARG A 101 0.36 -14.19 3.41
CA ARG A 101 1.36 -13.61 2.49
C ARG A 101 1.63 -12.14 2.78
N TYR A 102 0.59 -11.38 3.16
CA TYR A 102 0.71 -9.98 3.54
C TYR A 102 1.60 -9.78 4.77
N VAL A 103 1.42 -10.61 5.81
CA VAL A 103 2.28 -10.59 7.01
C VAL A 103 3.73 -10.98 6.65
N ASP A 104 3.90 -12.05 5.89
CA ASP A 104 5.22 -12.56 5.51
C ASP A 104 6.03 -11.51 4.71
N ILE A 105 5.42 -10.90 3.68
CA ILE A 105 6.07 -9.87 2.86
C ILE A 105 6.39 -8.63 3.70
N ARG A 106 5.48 -8.19 4.58
CA ARG A 106 5.73 -7.03 5.45
C ARG A 106 6.91 -7.29 6.38
N ALA A 107 6.98 -8.47 6.98
CA ALA A 107 8.09 -8.82 7.86
C ALA A 107 9.44 -8.76 7.12
N VAL A 108 9.50 -9.28 5.89
CA VAL A 108 10.71 -9.23 5.06
C VAL A 108 11.10 -7.80 4.70
N LEU A 109 10.15 -6.98 4.24
CA LEU A 109 10.45 -5.61 3.81
C LEU A 109 10.84 -4.69 4.97
N VAL A 110 10.18 -4.81 6.12
CA VAL A 110 10.53 -4.06 7.34
C VAL A 110 11.93 -4.46 7.85
N ALA A 111 12.25 -5.76 7.81
CA ALA A 111 13.58 -6.24 8.19
C ALA A 111 14.65 -5.70 7.23
N ALA A 112 14.39 -5.68 5.92
CA ALA A 112 15.31 -5.14 4.92
C ALA A 112 15.55 -3.63 5.10
N GLU A 113 14.50 -2.85 5.38
CA GLU A 113 14.61 -1.41 5.62
C GLU A 113 15.37 -1.11 6.93
N SER A 114 15.10 -1.89 7.97
CA SER A 114 15.83 -1.79 9.24
C SER A 114 17.32 -2.11 9.05
N ALA A 115 17.66 -3.15 8.28
CA ALA A 115 19.03 -3.50 7.96
C ALA A 115 19.75 -2.39 7.16
N ALA A 116 19.05 -1.78 6.19
CA ALA A 116 19.58 -0.64 5.43
C ALA A 116 19.85 0.59 6.32
N ALA A 117 18.99 0.85 7.31
CA ALA A 117 19.15 1.96 8.24
C ALA A 117 20.35 1.80 9.20
N VAL A 118 20.76 0.56 9.54
CA VAL A 118 21.96 0.32 10.39
C VAL A 118 23.27 0.52 9.61
N SER A 119 23.22 0.48 8.27
CA SER A 119 24.40 0.59 7.40
C SER A 119 24.73 2.00 6.92
N ASP A 120 23.93 3.01 7.29
CA ASP A 120 24.19 4.42 6.93
C ASP A 120 25.06 5.13 8.02
N PRO A 121 26.32 5.52 7.74
CA PRO A 121 27.23 6.08 8.75
C PRO A 121 26.88 7.52 9.19
N ALA A 122 25.79 8.12 8.67
CA ALA A 122 25.42 9.52 8.95
C ALA A 122 24.69 9.75 10.31
N MET A 123 24.42 8.71 11.09
CA MET A 123 23.85 8.83 12.46
C MET A 123 24.90 8.54 13.53
N SER A 124 26.01 9.30 13.53
CA SER A 124 26.76 9.52 14.78
C SER A 124 26.10 10.68 15.52
N PRO A 125 25.61 10.50 16.76
CA PRO A 125 25.24 11.65 17.58
C PRO A 125 26.50 12.50 17.81
N PRO A 126 26.41 13.85 17.78
CA PRO A 126 27.56 14.68 18.15
C PRO A 126 27.97 14.33 19.59
N PRO A 127 29.28 14.36 19.90
CA PRO A 127 29.73 14.11 21.27
C PRO A 127 29.05 15.10 22.20
N VAL A 128 28.50 14.58 23.30
CA VAL A 128 28.03 15.39 24.42
C VAL A 128 29.26 15.98 25.11
N GLU A 129 29.40 17.30 25.08
CA GLU A 129 30.33 18.05 25.95
C GLU A 129 29.71 18.27 27.33
#